data_AF-A0A377F4W9-F1
#
_entry.id   AF-A0A377F4W9-F1
#
_cell.length_a   1.000
_cell.length_b   1.000
_cell.length_c   1.000
_cell.angle_alpha   90.00
_cell.angle_beta   90.00
_cell.angle_gamma   90.00
#
_symmetry.space_group_name_H-M   'P 1'
#
loop_
_entity.id
_entity.type
_entity.pdbx_description
1 polymer ?
#
loop_
_entity_poly.entity_id
_entity_poly.type
_entity_poly.pdbx_seq_one_letter_code
_entity_poly.pdbx_strand_id
1 'polypeptide(L)'
;MTKSKRTNLHAQENFYRPILEYRSASVLLICAVIMLVMGFRSDGVNIAPIILYTAVFLLLVCLYRCKTAHPYLMAHWRVFQRQIMFISLKSLRTINKSNFFSNERKYRQLVQEYKKN
;
A
#
# COMPACT_ATOMS: atom_id res chain seq x y z
N MET A 1 2.80 8.96 34.54
CA MET A 1 1.79 9.03 33.46
C MET A 1 2.48 8.92 32.11
N THR A 2 2.54 7.71 31.55
CA THR A 2 2.89 7.50 30.14
C THR A 2 1.84 8.19 29.28
N LYS A 3 2.22 9.25 28.56
CA LYS A 3 1.33 9.94 27.62
C LYS A 3 0.83 8.90 26.62
N SER A 4 -0.47 8.58 26.67
CA SER A 4 -1.13 7.74 25.68
C SER A 4 -0.83 8.33 24.30
N LYS A 5 -0.09 7.58 23.48
CA LYS A 5 0.25 7.95 22.11
C LYS A 5 -1.09 8.02 21.38
N ARG A 6 -1.62 9.23 21.11
CA ARG A 6 -2.80 9.43 20.26
C ARG A 6 -2.53 8.67 18.96
N THR A 7 -3.11 7.49 18.83
CA THR A 7 -3.06 6.71 17.60
C THR A 7 -3.83 7.52 16.58
N ASN A 8 -3.14 7.93 15.52
CA ASN A 8 -3.76 8.70 14.46
C ASN A 8 -4.64 7.72 13.67
N LEU A 9 -5.90 7.56 14.09
CA LEU A 9 -6.83 6.55 13.56
C LEU A 9 -6.89 6.61 12.02
N HIS A 10 -6.90 7.81 11.46
CA HIS A 10 -6.86 8.02 10.01
C HIS A 10 -5.61 7.47 9.33
N ALA A 11 -4.45 7.56 9.97
CA ALA A 11 -3.23 6.96 9.43
C ALA A 11 -3.29 5.43 9.48
N GLN A 12 -3.90 4.88 10.53
CA GLN A 12 -4.10 3.44 10.68
C GLN A 12 -5.12 2.90 9.67
N GLU A 13 -6.26 3.58 9.46
CA GLU A 13 -7.24 3.22 8.44
C GLU A 13 -6.63 3.23 7.04
N ASN A 14 -5.89 4.29 6.68
CA ASN A 14 -5.25 4.42 5.38
C ASN A 14 -4.17 3.36 5.12
N PHE A 15 -3.61 2.75 6.18
CA PHE A 15 -2.65 1.66 6.06
C PHE A 15 -3.32 0.34 5.63
N TYR A 16 -4.49 0.03 6.19
CA TYR A 16 -5.22 -1.21 5.85
C TYR A 16 -6.12 -1.07 4.61
N ARG A 17 -6.48 0.16 4.26
CA ARG A 17 -7.37 0.48 3.13
C ARG A 17 -7.03 -0.22 1.81
N PRO A 18 -5.77 -0.23 1.31
CA PRO A 18 -5.46 -0.92 0.05
C PRO A 18 -5.72 -2.43 0.14
N ILE A 19 -5.35 -3.09 1.24
CA ILE A 19 -5.57 -4.54 1.42
C ILE A 19 -7.06 -4.85 1.45
N LEU A 20 -7.84 -4.05 2.16
CA LEU A 20 -9.29 -4.21 2.25
C LEU A 20 -9.97 -3.98 0.89
N GLU A 21 -9.55 -2.95 0.14
CA GLU A 21 -10.12 -2.63 -1.16
C GLU A 21 -9.78 -3.70 -2.22
N TYR A 22 -8.53 -4.18 -2.29
CA TYR A 22 -8.16 -5.27 -3.20
C TYR A 22 -8.81 -6.60 -2.83
N ARG A 23 -8.96 -6.90 -1.54
CA ARG A 23 -9.70 -8.10 -1.10
C ARG A 23 -11.18 -8.01 -1.46
N SER A 24 -11.80 -6.83 -1.34
CA SER A 24 -13.17 -6.65 -1.79
C SER A 24 -13.31 -6.75 -3.30
N ALA A 25 -12.35 -6.23 -4.06
CA ALA A 25 -12.31 -6.31 -5.52
C ALA A 25 -12.17 -7.76 -6.01
N SER A 26 -11.31 -8.58 -5.38
CA SER A 26 -11.16 -9.99 -5.76
C SER A 26 -12.43 -10.81 -5.53
N VAL A 27 -13.14 -10.57 -4.43
CA VAL A 27 -14.44 -11.22 -4.17
C VAL A 27 -15.47 -10.82 -5.23
N LEU A 28 -15.56 -9.53 -5.57
CA LEU A 28 -16.48 -9.03 -6.59
C LEU A 28 -16.18 -9.65 -7.98
N LEU A 29 -14.90 -9.79 -8.32
CA LEU A 29 -14.47 -10.43 -9.56
C LEU A 29 -14.90 -11.90 -9.61
N ILE A 30 -14.64 -12.66 -8.54
CA ILE A 30 -15.03 -14.07 -8.44
C ILE A 30 -16.56 -14.21 -8.56
N CYS A 31 -17.33 -13.37 -7.87
CA CYS A 31 -18.79 -13.39 -7.96
C CYS A 31 -19.28 -13.08 -9.38
N ALA A 32 -18.70 -12.09 -10.07
CA ALA A 32 -19.06 -11.76 -11.44
C ALA A 32 -18.79 -12.94 -12.41
N VAL A 33 -17.64 -13.62 -12.25
CA VAL A 33 -17.28 -14.79 -13.07
C VAL A 33 -18.25 -15.95 -12.82
N ILE A 34 -18.58 -16.26 -11.57
CA ILE A 34 -19.53 -17.32 -11.23
C ILE A 34 -20.92 -17.02 -11.82
N MET A 35 -21.39 -15.78 -11.72
CA MET A 35 -22.66 -15.37 -12.32
C MET A 35 -22.67 -15.56 -13.84
N LEU A 36 -21.61 -15.18 -14.54
CA LEU A 36 -21.51 -15.41 -15.98
C LEU A 36 -21.59 -16.90 -16.32
N VAL A 37 -20.85 -17.75 -15.60
CA VAL A 37 -20.87 -19.21 -15.80
C VAL A 37 -22.26 -19.78 -15.56
N MET A 38 -22.97 -19.33 -14.53
CA MET A 38 -24.35 -19.73 -14.27
C MET A 38 -25.31 -19.24 -15.34
N GLY A 39 -25.15 -18.00 -15.79
CA GLY A 39 -25.94 -17.41 -16.87
C GLY A 39 -25.85 -18.22 -18.15
N PHE A 40 -24.64 -18.57 -18.60
CA PHE A 40 -24.42 -19.41 -19.78
C PHE A 40 -25.02 -20.82 -19.65
N ARG A 41 -25.01 -21.40 -18.45
CA ARG A 41 -25.63 -22.72 -18.22
C ARG A 41 -27.15 -22.67 -18.17
N SER A 42 -27.72 -21.51 -17.86
CA SER A 42 -29.17 -21.30 -17.76
C SER A 42 -29.85 -20.92 -19.08
N ASP A 43 -29.11 -20.93 -20.20
CA ASP A 43 -29.63 -20.61 -21.53
C ASP A 43 -30.85 -21.50 -21.85
N GLY A 44 -32.03 -20.86 -21.87
CA GLY A 44 -33.34 -21.50 -21.92
C GLY A 44 -34.37 -20.86 -20.98
N VAL A 45 -33.91 -20.09 -19.98
CA VAL A 45 -34.78 -19.34 -19.06
C VAL A 45 -34.64 -17.83 -19.31
N ASN A 46 -35.74 -17.07 -19.30
CA ASN A 46 -35.79 -15.59 -19.44
C ASN A 46 -34.96 -14.81 -18.37
N ILE A 47 -34.23 -15.50 -17.50
CA ILE A 47 -33.42 -14.95 -16.41
C ILE A 47 -31.98 -14.62 -16.88
N ALA A 48 -31.49 -15.24 -17.97
CA ALA A 48 -30.17 -15.01 -18.54
C ALA A 48 -29.77 -13.52 -18.75
N PRO A 49 -30.64 -12.62 -19.28
CA PRO A 49 -30.27 -11.22 -19.45
C PRO A 49 -30.06 -10.47 -18.13
N ILE A 50 -30.84 -10.78 -17.09
CA ILE A 50 -30.71 -10.15 -15.77
C ILE A 50 -29.36 -10.51 -15.15
N ILE A 51 -28.95 -11.78 -15.25
CA ILE A 51 -27.66 -12.28 -14.75
C ILE A 51 -26.50 -11.58 -15.48
N LEU A 52 -26.63 -11.33 -16.78
CA LEU A 52 -25.61 -10.63 -17.55
C LEU A 52 -25.45 -9.18 -17.09
N TYR A 53 -26.54 -8.44 -16.93
CA TYR A 53 -26.50 -7.05 -16.45
C TYR A 53 -25.94 -6.94 -15.02
N THR A 54 -26.30 -7.85 -14.11
CA THR A 54 -25.77 -7.86 -12.75
C THR A 54 -24.28 -8.23 -12.71
N ALA A 55 -23.83 -9.17 -13.54
CA ALA A 55 -22.41 -9.52 -13.65
C ALA A 55 -21.58 -8.33 -14.18
N VAL A 56 -22.06 -7.62 -15.21
CA VAL A 56 -21.42 -6.41 -15.72
C VAL A 56 -21.35 -5.32 -14.65
N PHE A 57 -22.43 -5.11 -13.90
CA PHE A 57 -22.44 -4.15 -12.79
C PHE A 57 -21.39 -4.49 -11.73
N LEU A 58 -21.30 -5.75 -11.30
CA LEU A 58 -20.29 -6.19 -10.33
C LEU A 58 -18.87 -5.98 -10.84
N LEU A 59 -18.63 -6.20 -12.13
CA LEU A 59 -17.34 -5.99 -12.76
C LEU A 59 -16.98 -4.49 -12.77
N LEU A 60 -17.94 -3.60 -13.04
CA LEU A 60 -17.74 -2.15 -12.93
C LEU A 60 -17.40 -1.71 -11.50
N VAL A 61 -18.09 -2.27 -10.49
CA VAL A 61 -17.78 -2.00 -9.07
C VAL A 61 -16.39 -2.51 -8.71
N CYS A 62 -15.98 -3.67 -9.21
CA CYS A 62 -14.62 -4.19 -9.04
C CYS A 62 -13.57 -3.23 -9.62
N LEU A 63 -13.75 -2.76 -10.86
CA LEU A 63 -12.85 -1.80 -11.48
C LEU A 63 -12.78 -0.48 -10.70
N TYR A 64 -13.92 0.00 -10.21
CA TYR A 64 -13.97 1.18 -9.36
C TYR A 64 -13.16 1.01 -8.07
N ARG A 65 -13.28 -0.15 -7.39
CA ARG A 65 -12.51 -0.47 -6.18
C ARG A 65 -11.00 -0.56 -6.46
N CYS A 66 -10.60 -1.10 -7.61
CA CYS A 66 -9.19 -1.11 -8.02
C CYS A 66 -8.66 0.32 -8.25
N LYS A 67 -9.48 1.20 -8.86
CA LYS A 67 -9.13 2.61 -9.08
C LYS A 67 -8.96 3.36 -7.77
N THR A 68 -9.84 3.15 -6.78
CA THR A 68 -9.73 3.80 -5.47
C THR A 68 -8.54 3.29 -4.66
N ALA A 69 -8.18 2.00 -4.82
CA ALA A 69 -7.06 1.39 -4.11
C ALA A 69 -5.68 1.81 -4.65
N HIS A 70 -5.60 2.15 -5.95
CA HIS A 70 -4.37 2.49 -6.64
C HIS A 70 -3.50 3.58 -5.95
N PRO A 71 -4.03 4.76 -5.57
CA PRO A 71 -3.21 5.79 -4.90
C PRO A 71 -2.64 5.32 -3.56
N TYR A 72 -3.39 4.51 -2.81
CA TYR A 72 -2.91 3.94 -1.55
C TYR A 72 -1.79 2.93 -1.77
N LEU A 73 -1.91 2.08 -2.79
CA LEU A 73 -0.85 1.15 -3.15
C LEU A 73 0.42 1.87 -3.61
N MET A 74 0.29 2.92 -4.42
CA MET A 74 1.42 3.77 -4.83
C MET A 74 2.11 4.47 -3.64
N ALA A 75 1.34 4.90 -2.64
CA ALA A 75 1.91 5.45 -1.41
C ALA A 75 2.72 4.40 -0.63
N HIS A 76 2.17 3.18 -0.46
CA HIS A 76 2.87 2.07 0.19
C HIS A 76 4.12 1.65 -0.58
N TRP A 77 4.02 1.58 -1.90
CA TRP A 77 5.14 1.24 -2.79
C TRP A 77 6.30 2.23 -2.66
N ARG A 78 6.03 3.53 -2.59
CA ARG A 78 7.06 4.56 -2.35
C ARG A 78 7.77 4.38 -1.00
N VAL A 79 7.04 4.03 0.05
CA VAL A 79 7.64 3.75 1.38
C VAL A 79 8.51 2.50 1.33
N PHE A 80 8.00 1.45 0.69
CA PHE A 80 8.73 0.19 0.51
C PHE A 80 10.02 0.38 -0.31
N GLN A 81 9.96 1.11 -1.42
CA GLN A 81 11.13 1.47 -2.22
C GLN A 81 12.19 2.23 -1.40
N ARG A 82 11.78 3.19 -0.56
CA ARG A 82 12.71 3.91 0.33
C ARG A 82 13.38 2.97 1.33
N GLN A 83 12.64 2.03 1.92
CA GLN A 83 13.21 1.06 2.85
C GLN A 83 14.19 0.10 2.15
N ILE A 84 13.85 -0.40 0.96
CA ILE A 84 14.74 -1.24 0.17
C ILE A 84 16.00 -0.48 -0.22
N MET A 85 15.87 0.76 -0.68
CA MET A 85 17.01 1.60 -1.05
C MET A 85 17.93 1.86 0.15
N PHE A 86 17.36 2.03 1.35
CA PHE A 86 18.14 2.13 2.60
C PHE A 86 18.84 0.83 2.98
N ILE A 87 18.23 -0.32 2.68
CA ILE A 87 18.84 -1.64 2.90
C ILE A 87 19.96 -1.92 1.89
N SER A 88 19.79 -1.52 0.63
CA SER A 88 20.75 -1.75 -0.45
C SER A 88 21.96 -0.83 -0.39
N LEU A 89 21.82 0.39 0.14
CA LEU A 89 22.92 1.33 0.32
C LEU A 89 23.75 1.01 1.57
N LYS A 90 24.63 0.01 1.44
CA LYS A 90 25.62 -0.38 2.47
C LYS A 90 26.44 0.82 2.96
N SER A 91 26.76 1.79 2.10
CA SER A 91 27.52 3.01 2.42
C SER A 91 26.79 3.96 3.39
N LEU A 92 25.49 4.18 3.23
CA LEU A 92 24.68 4.99 4.15
C LEU A 92 24.50 4.31 5.52
N ARG A 93 24.46 2.97 5.54
CA ARG A 93 24.46 2.20 6.79
C ARG A 93 25.78 2.36 7.56
N THR A 94 26.91 2.46 6.86
CA THR A 94 28.23 2.73 7.46
C THR A 94 28.32 4.17 7.99
N ILE A 95 27.76 5.15 7.27
CA ILE A 95 27.71 6.55 7.72
C ILE A 95 26.84 6.69 8.99
N ASN A 96 25.69 6.03 9.06
CA ASN A 96 24.81 6.06 10.23
C ASN A 96 25.33 5.20 11.41
N LYS A 97 26.11 4.14 11.15
CA LYS A 97 26.85 3.38 12.18
C LYS A 97 28.13 4.06 12.62
N SER A 98 28.61 5.06 11.90
CA SER A 98 29.76 5.82 12.34
C SER A 98 29.33 6.61 13.59
N ASN A 99 29.97 6.34 14.73
CA ASN A 99 29.78 7.04 16.01
C ASN A 99 30.06 8.56 15.95
N PHE A 100 30.23 9.12 14.75
CA PHE A 100 30.47 10.52 14.47
C PHE A 100 29.19 11.34 14.41
N PHE A 101 28.05 10.77 13.98
CA PHE A 101 26.76 11.48 13.93
C PHE A 101 25.91 11.34 15.20
N SER A 102 26.15 10.33 16.03
CA SER A 102 25.44 10.17 17.30
C SER A 102 25.94 11.12 18.39
N ASN A 103 27.06 11.81 18.16
CA ASN A 103 27.68 12.69 19.14
C ASN A 103 28.10 14.01 18.47
N GLU A 104 27.18 14.97 18.44
CA GLU A 104 27.33 16.27 17.79
C GLU A 104 28.60 17.03 18.22
N ARG A 105 29.11 16.76 19.43
CA ARG A 105 30.42 17.27 19.90
C ARG A 105 31.60 16.75 19.08
N LYS A 106 31.64 15.45 18.75
CA LYS A 106 32.73 14.84 17.98
C LYS A 106 32.74 15.33 16.54
N TYR A 107 31.56 15.56 15.96
CA TYR A 107 31.44 16.15 14.62
C TYR A 107 32.00 17.58 14.57
N ARG A 108 31.65 18.42 15.56
CA ARG A 108 32.18 19.80 15.63
C ARG A 108 33.71 19.84 15.81
N GLN A 109 34.29 18.92 16.58
CA GLN A 109 35.74 18.82 16.76
C GLN A 109 36.46 18.49 15.44
N LEU A 110 35.96 17.50 14.69
CA LEU A 110 36.51 17.15 13.37
C LEU A 110 36.44 18.31 12.37
N VAL A 111 35.32 19.04 12.34
CA VAL A 111 35.17 20.20 11.45
C VAL A 111 36.16 21.33 11.82
N GLN A 112 36.49 21.49 13.10
CA GLN A 112 37.48 22.48 13.54
C GLN A 112 38.92 22.04 13.23
N GLU A 113 39.24 20.75 13.36
CA GLU A 113 40.55 20.21 12.96
C GLU A 113 40.78 20.34 11.45
N TYR A 114 39.76 20.06 10.64
CA TYR A 114 39.84 20.18 9.18
C TYR A 114 39.97 21.63 8.68
N LYS A 115 39.59 22.62 9.50
CA LYS A 115 39.75 24.05 9.19
C LYS A 115 41.09 24.63 9.64
N LYS A 116 41.85 23.89 10.47
CA LYS A 116 43.15 24.33 10.98
C LYS A 116 44.34 23.86 10.12
N ASN A 117 44.12 22.86 9.26
CA ASN A 117 45.01 22.51 8.15
C ASN A 117 44.55 23.23 6.87
#